data_AF-A0A9P6UCV9-F1
#
_entry.id   AF-A0A9P6UCV9-F1
#
_cell.length_a   1.000
_cell.length_b   1.000
_cell.length_c   1.000
_cell.angle_alpha   90.00
_cell.angle_beta   90.00
_cell.angle_gamma   90.00
#
_symmetry.space_group_name_H-M   'P 1'
#
loop_
_entity.id
_entity.type
_entity.pdbx_description
1 polymer ?
#
loop_
_entity_poly.entity_id
_entity_poly.type
_entity_poly.pdbx_seq_one_letter_code
_entity_poly.pdbx_strand_id
1 'polypeptide(L)'
;MMSTATLPFRGMHQQSEAGELDDVVSFYDDKVAQYATQGIQTVTLKKLLGFSRQKSGATTTPSTTTTTTTASDGSGPVRQKQQQQDLEANLEMARFARAELPVRLARRVAAMQKLPFIVGTNPYIKQVYKLYYDSFQTITGIENDIRNAEDLDEFAGILHGLVASHADVIPMLSQGFLECQTYMPKADIRVFLDEMIRARIGIRLIAEQVISLREQREEDDASGGRSRGYVGVVNTALQPAELVRTCANFVQELCDVNYGSSPEVVINGQTDTTFTYVPVHLEYILCELLKNSLRATVEQSAKIGRRGQVIAFGHGSGGVLGDEATAATSGGDQRRHATSSRPPSSSSSSSSSSIVTVLTDDALDETQQPNEYGHPPVEVTIAQSEHEVTIRIRDQGGGISREHFDKVFEYSFTTVKNENEQDADGDLHETPYGVDNIFKGVSRLAMQAGLGGPIAGLGFGLPLARIYAQYFGGSMHLISLDGHGCDIFLKLKQIDETLDDLQI
;
A
#
# COMPACT_ATOMS: atom_id res chain seq x y z
N MET A 1 -18.43 -46.67 47.55
CA MET A 1 -19.60 -45.77 47.70
C MET A 1 -19.48 -44.67 46.65
N MET A 2 -20.35 -44.67 45.64
CA MET A 2 -20.90 -43.47 44.99
C MET A 2 -21.94 -43.96 43.98
N SER A 3 -23.17 -43.47 44.12
CA SER A 3 -24.29 -43.80 43.24
C SER A 3 -24.47 -42.65 42.25
N THR A 4 -24.78 -43.00 41.01
CA THR A 4 -25.33 -42.07 40.01
C THR A 4 -26.59 -41.40 40.55
N ALA A 5 -26.72 -40.09 40.30
CA ALA A 5 -27.93 -39.32 40.54
C ALA A 5 -28.23 -38.44 39.33
N THR A 6 -29.42 -38.60 38.77
CA THR A 6 -30.01 -37.80 37.68
C THR A 6 -31.25 -37.12 38.23
N LEU A 7 -31.49 -35.84 37.92
CA LEU A 7 -32.77 -35.07 37.99
C LEU A 7 -32.44 -33.54 37.84
N PRO A 8 -33.37 -32.66 37.43
CA PRO A 8 -33.87 -32.56 36.06
C PRO A 8 -33.75 -31.15 35.45
N PHE A 9 -33.94 -31.06 34.13
CA PHE A 9 -33.92 -29.83 33.34
C PHE A 9 -35.28 -29.10 33.37
N ARG A 10 -35.36 -27.84 33.85
CA ARG A 10 -36.53 -26.97 33.62
C ARG A 10 -36.23 -25.47 33.81
N GLY A 11 -36.43 -24.68 32.75
CA GLY A 11 -36.80 -23.26 32.87
C GLY A 11 -35.77 -22.18 32.52
N MET A 12 -35.31 -22.11 31.26
CA MET A 12 -34.78 -20.87 30.67
C MET A 12 -35.26 -20.71 29.21
N HIS A 13 -36.49 -20.24 29.03
CA HIS A 13 -37.02 -19.72 27.77
C HIS A 13 -37.86 -18.47 28.06
N GLN A 14 -37.19 -17.33 28.23
CA GLN A 14 -37.69 -15.95 28.04
C GLN A 14 -36.61 -14.95 28.49
N GLN A 15 -35.62 -14.71 27.61
CA GLN A 15 -34.65 -13.60 27.72
C GLN A 15 -33.84 -13.50 26.40
N SER A 16 -34.52 -13.24 25.28
CA SER A 16 -33.86 -13.07 23.97
C SER A 16 -34.55 -12.06 23.03
N GLU A 17 -35.50 -11.26 23.52
CA GLU A 17 -36.25 -10.28 22.71
C GLU A 17 -36.13 -8.83 23.24
N ALA A 18 -35.35 -8.61 24.30
CA ALA A 18 -35.14 -7.28 24.88
C ALA A 18 -33.94 -6.51 24.29
N GLY A 19 -33.15 -7.14 23.40
CA GLY A 19 -31.91 -6.56 22.86
C GLY A 19 -32.05 -5.75 21.57
N GLU A 20 -33.13 -5.91 20.81
CA GLU A 20 -33.31 -5.25 19.51
C GLU A 20 -34.08 -3.91 19.58
N LEU A 21 -34.56 -3.52 20.77
CA LEU A 21 -35.40 -2.32 20.97
C LEU A 21 -34.63 -1.10 21.52
N ASP A 22 -33.47 -1.29 22.17
CA ASP A 22 -32.61 -0.18 22.62
C ASP A 22 -31.78 0.44 21.48
N ASP A 23 -31.55 -0.29 20.38
CA ASP A 23 -30.83 0.17 19.17
C ASP A 23 -31.56 1.30 18.39
N VAL A 24 -32.76 1.68 18.84
CA VAL A 24 -33.58 2.78 18.28
C VAL A 24 -33.40 4.08 19.07
N VAL A 25 -32.79 4.05 20.27
CA VAL A 25 -32.58 5.23 21.10
C VAL A 25 -31.25 5.90 20.77
N SER A 26 -31.35 6.95 19.97
CA SER A 26 -30.29 7.91 19.60
C SER A 26 -29.33 7.50 18.47
N PHE A 27 -29.79 7.78 17.24
CA PHE A 27 -28.90 8.07 16.10
C PHE A 27 -28.10 9.39 16.24
N TYR A 28 -28.26 10.12 17.35
CA TYR A 28 -27.66 11.43 17.62
C TYR A 28 -26.92 11.43 18.97
N ASP A 29 -25.69 10.91 18.99
CA ASP A 29 -24.80 11.14 20.14
C ASP A 29 -24.46 12.64 20.23
N ASP A 30 -24.96 13.32 21.26
CA ASP A 30 -24.68 14.72 21.55
C ASP A 30 -23.15 15.00 21.64
N LYS A 31 -22.35 14.02 22.07
CA LYS A 31 -20.88 14.14 22.05
C LYS A 31 -20.35 14.22 20.63
N VAL A 32 -20.83 13.37 19.70
CA VAL A 32 -20.42 13.44 18.29
C VAL A 32 -20.76 14.81 17.72
N ALA A 33 -21.95 15.36 17.99
CA ALA A 33 -22.34 16.70 17.56
C ALA A 33 -21.43 17.80 18.16
N GLN A 34 -21.12 17.70 19.46
CA GLN A 34 -20.22 18.63 20.15
C GLN A 34 -18.79 18.59 19.59
N TYR A 35 -18.23 17.41 19.34
CA TYR A 35 -16.88 17.29 18.76
C TYR A 35 -16.85 17.65 17.28
N ALA A 36 -17.88 17.33 16.50
CA ALA A 36 -17.93 17.65 15.06
C ALA A 36 -17.97 19.16 14.78
N THR A 37 -18.50 19.97 15.70
CA THR A 37 -18.56 21.43 15.59
C THR A 37 -17.28 22.15 16.03
N GLN A 38 -16.37 21.47 16.74
CA GLN A 38 -15.06 22.04 17.09
C GLN A 38 -14.21 22.26 15.84
N GLY A 39 -13.36 23.29 15.87
CA GLY A 39 -12.36 23.51 14.82
C GLY A 39 -11.31 22.40 14.84
N ILE A 40 -10.92 21.92 13.66
CA ILE A 40 -9.73 21.08 13.49
C ILE A 40 -8.52 21.92 13.88
N GLN A 41 -7.68 21.43 14.80
CA GLN A 41 -6.36 22.03 15.01
C GLN A 41 -5.49 21.62 13.83
N THR A 42 -5.20 22.59 12.97
CA THR A 42 -4.29 22.39 11.86
C THR A 42 -2.87 22.35 12.40
N VAL A 43 -2.18 21.24 12.16
CA VAL A 43 -0.78 21.07 12.53
C VAL A 43 0.05 21.12 11.27
N THR A 44 1.10 21.93 11.32
CA THR A 44 2.09 22.00 10.26
C THR A 44 2.91 20.72 10.24
N LEU A 45 3.30 20.27 9.05
CA LEU A 45 4.14 19.08 8.91
C LEU A 45 5.45 19.20 9.70
N LYS A 46 6.03 20.41 9.78
CA LYS A 46 7.18 20.71 10.64
C LYS A 46 6.88 20.64 12.13
N LYS A 47 5.67 20.95 12.61
CA LYS A 47 5.32 20.71 14.01
C LYS A 47 5.15 19.21 14.27
N LEU A 48 4.49 18.48 13.36
CA LEU A 48 4.33 17.02 13.44
C LEU A 48 5.69 16.28 13.49
N LEU A 49 6.68 16.76 12.73
CA LEU A 49 8.07 16.27 12.75
C LEU A 49 8.92 16.86 13.88
N GLY A 50 8.59 18.07 14.33
CA GLY A 50 9.26 18.79 15.42
C GLY A 50 9.09 18.11 16.76
N PHE A 51 8.01 17.35 16.95
CA PHE A 51 7.82 16.43 18.09
C PHE A 51 8.87 15.31 18.18
N SER A 52 9.77 15.18 17.20
CA SER A 52 10.74 14.08 17.08
C SER A 52 12.19 14.55 16.93
N ARG A 53 12.48 15.88 16.92
CA ARG A 53 13.83 16.33 16.54
C ARG A 53 14.37 17.57 17.26
N GLN A 54 15.49 17.37 17.97
CA GLN A 54 16.50 18.42 18.13
C GLN A 54 17.58 18.37 17.02
N LYS A 55 18.14 19.56 16.73
CA LYS A 55 19.28 19.74 15.83
C LYS A 55 20.53 19.06 16.41
N SER A 56 21.00 17.96 15.81
CA SER A 56 22.40 17.57 15.97
C SER A 56 23.27 18.63 15.27
N GLY A 57 24.03 19.41 16.03
CA GLY A 57 24.84 20.50 15.49
C GLY A 57 25.93 20.01 14.53
N ALA A 58 25.77 20.32 13.24
CA ALA A 58 26.78 20.10 12.22
C ALA A 58 27.11 21.42 11.50
N THR A 59 27.79 22.32 12.22
CA THR A 59 28.41 23.51 11.61
C THR A 59 29.73 23.82 12.30
N THR A 60 30.74 23.02 11.98
CA THR A 60 32.14 23.38 12.19
C THR A 60 32.95 23.04 10.95
N THR A 61 33.45 24.08 10.29
CA THR A 61 34.45 24.00 9.23
C THR A 61 35.72 23.33 9.74
N PRO A 62 36.44 22.53 8.92
CA PRO A 62 37.68 21.91 9.34
C PRO A 62 38.78 22.99 9.43
N SER A 63 39.14 23.37 10.66
CA SER A 63 40.38 24.10 10.93
C SER A 63 41.30 23.21 11.77
N THR A 64 42.50 22.96 11.23
CA THR A 64 43.46 22.02 11.78
C THR A 64 44.18 22.63 12.99
N THR A 65 43.97 22.10 14.20
CA THR A 65 44.91 22.29 15.31
C THR A 65 44.93 21.06 16.21
N THR A 66 46.08 20.40 16.27
CA THR A 66 46.32 19.21 17.09
C THR A 66 46.58 19.63 18.55
N THR A 67 45.69 19.28 19.47
CA THR A 67 45.98 19.35 20.90
C THR A 67 45.46 18.12 21.62
N THR A 68 46.38 17.31 22.13
CA THR A 68 46.08 16.10 22.90
C THR A 68 45.62 16.49 24.31
N THR A 69 44.36 16.24 24.64
CA THR A 69 43.85 16.39 26.01
C THR A 69 43.03 15.17 26.43
N THR A 70 43.23 14.76 27.68
CA THR A 70 42.70 13.55 28.32
C THR A 70 41.18 13.41 28.22
N ALA A 71 40.72 12.20 27.92
CA ALA A 71 39.31 11.83 28.01
C ALA A 71 38.82 11.88 29.47
N SER A 72 37.88 12.77 29.76
CA SER A 72 37.11 12.79 31.01
C SER A 72 35.62 12.67 30.69
N ASP A 73 35.02 11.66 31.29
CA ASP A 73 33.63 11.18 31.22
C ASP A 73 32.55 12.29 31.27
N GLY A 74 32.22 12.86 30.10
CA GLY A 74 31.26 13.98 29.97
C GLY A 74 29.95 13.64 29.25
N SER A 75 29.78 12.40 28.77
CA SER A 75 28.66 12.00 27.91
C SER A 75 27.36 11.69 28.65
N GLY A 76 27.43 11.31 29.93
CA GLY A 76 26.26 10.95 30.76
C GLY A 76 25.17 12.03 30.86
N PRO A 77 25.48 13.25 31.36
CA PRO A 77 24.46 14.28 31.61
C PRO A 77 23.87 14.88 30.31
N VAL A 78 24.63 14.87 29.20
CA VAL A 78 24.13 15.33 27.90
C VAL A 78 23.12 14.31 27.34
N ARG A 79 23.42 13.01 27.41
CA ARG A 79 22.53 11.95 26.91
C ARG A 79 21.22 11.87 27.69
N GLN A 80 21.28 11.95 29.02
CA GLN A 80 20.06 11.97 29.86
C GLN A 80 19.18 13.19 29.58
N LYS A 81 19.78 14.38 29.36
CA LYS A 81 19.04 15.58 29.02
C LYS A 81 18.36 15.47 27.65
N GLN A 82 19.02 14.85 26.67
CA GLN A 82 18.46 14.60 25.34
C GLN A 82 17.25 13.66 25.43
N GLN A 83 17.43 12.48 26.05
CA GLN A 83 16.34 11.49 26.23
C GLN A 83 15.11 12.07 26.95
N GLN A 84 15.31 12.94 27.95
CA GLN A 84 14.20 13.61 28.63
C GLN A 84 13.46 14.63 27.74
N GLN A 85 14.16 15.29 26.82
CA GLN A 85 13.57 16.24 25.87
C GLN A 85 12.82 15.52 24.75
N ASP A 86 13.34 14.39 24.26
CA ASP A 86 12.69 13.56 23.25
C ASP A 86 11.41 12.91 23.83
N LEU A 87 11.46 12.45 25.09
CA LEU A 87 10.26 11.95 25.80
C LEU A 87 9.17 13.02 25.95
N GLU A 88 9.51 14.25 26.33
CA GLU A 88 8.49 15.32 26.47
C GLU A 88 7.87 15.68 25.11
N ALA A 89 8.64 15.66 24.03
CA ALA A 89 8.15 15.93 22.68
C ALA A 89 7.20 14.81 22.20
N ASN A 90 7.50 13.55 22.51
CA ASN A 90 6.60 12.40 22.28
C ASN A 90 5.30 12.52 23.10
N LEU A 91 5.39 12.96 24.36
CA LEU A 91 4.21 13.22 25.21
C LEU A 91 3.36 14.38 24.67
N GLU A 92 3.97 15.45 24.14
CA GLU A 92 3.23 16.55 23.49
C GLU A 92 2.47 16.06 22.24
N MET A 93 3.11 15.24 21.39
CA MET A 93 2.45 14.63 20.22
C MET A 93 1.27 13.74 20.62
N ALA A 94 1.42 12.93 21.67
CA ALA A 94 0.37 12.05 22.16
C ALA A 94 -0.81 12.83 22.77
N ARG A 95 -0.54 13.88 23.56
CA ARG A 95 -1.57 14.81 24.07
C ARG A 95 -2.31 15.51 22.92
N PHE A 96 -1.58 15.95 21.89
CA PHE A 96 -2.17 16.52 20.68
C PHE A 96 -3.08 15.51 19.96
N ALA A 97 -2.60 14.29 19.71
CA ALA A 97 -3.39 13.23 19.09
C ALA A 97 -4.66 12.88 19.89
N ARG A 98 -4.55 12.77 21.23
CA ARG A 98 -5.69 12.53 22.13
C ARG A 98 -6.76 13.63 22.03
N ALA A 99 -6.36 14.90 21.86
CA ALA A 99 -7.28 16.02 21.70
C ALA A 99 -7.89 16.10 20.29
N GLU A 100 -7.10 15.88 19.25
CA GLU A 100 -7.47 16.15 17.86
C GLU A 100 -8.16 14.96 17.15
N LEU A 101 -7.76 13.72 17.44
CA LEU A 101 -8.35 12.53 16.80
C LEU A 101 -9.88 12.42 17.05
N PRO A 102 -10.42 12.67 18.26
CA PRO A 102 -11.86 12.69 18.49
C PRO A 102 -12.62 13.71 17.61
N VAL A 103 -12.07 14.92 17.42
CA VAL A 103 -12.68 15.96 16.56
C VAL A 103 -12.75 15.45 15.11
N ARG A 104 -11.65 14.88 14.60
CA ARG A 104 -11.58 14.35 13.23
C ARG A 104 -12.50 13.16 13.03
N LEU A 105 -12.53 12.20 13.96
CA LEU A 105 -13.41 11.03 13.95
C LEU A 105 -14.89 11.44 14.01
N ALA A 106 -15.27 12.31 14.94
CA ALA A 106 -16.64 12.82 15.05
C ALA A 106 -17.12 13.50 13.77
N ARG A 107 -16.25 14.27 13.10
CA ARG A 107 -16.53 14.86 11.78
C ARG A 107 -16.72 13.81 10.66
N ARG A 108 -16.17 12.60 10.76
CA ARG A 108 -16.44 11.50 9.81
C ARG A 108 -17.78 10.83 10.11
N VAL A 109 -18.05 10.53 11.38
CA VAL A 109 -19.36 10.02 11.86
C VAL A 109 -20.49 10.96 11.42
N ALA A 110 -20.36 12.26 11.67
CA ALA A 110 -21.32 13.28 11.29
C ALA A 110 -21.42 13.52 9.77
N ALA A 111 -20.42 13.15 8.98
CA ALA A 111 -20.51 13.17 7.52
C ALA A 111 -21.35 11.99 7.01
N MET A 112 -21.16 10.80 7.59
CA MET A 112 -21.96 9.60 7.26
C MET A 112 -23.43 9.74 7.67
N GLN A 113 -23.72 10.37 8.81
CA GLN A 113 -25.09 10.69 9.25
C GLN A 113 -25.84 11.63 8.31
N LYS A 114 -25.14 12.35 7.41
CA LYS A 114 -25.72 13.24 6.40
C LYS A 114 -25.94 12.59 5.04
N LEU A 115 -25.52 11.33 4.85
CA LEU A 115 -25.80 10.60 3.62
C LEU A 115 -27.31 10.36 3.45
N PRO A 116 -27.82 10.24 2.21
CA PRO A 116 -29.20 9.82 1.99
C PRO A 116 -29.49 8.50 2.72
N PHE A 117 -30.65 8.38 3.36
CA PHE A 117 -30.96 7.25 4.25
C PHE A 117 -30.64 5.87 3.63
N ILE A 118 -31.06 5.64 2.37
CA ILE A 118 -30.81 4.40 1.63
C ILE A 118 -29.30 4.07 1.48
N VAL A 119 -28.47 5.10 1.33
CA VAL A 119 -27.00 4.99 1.25
C VAL A 119 -26.41 4.72 2.63
N GLY A 120 -26.85 5.45 3.66
CA GLY A 120 -26.43 5.24 5.04
C GLY A 120 -26.81 3.86 5.60
N THR A 121 -27.88 3.24 5.10
CA THR A 121 -28.29 1.88 5.45
C THR A 121 -27.55 0.76 4.73
N ASN A 122 -26.71 1.06 3.71
CA ASN A 122 -25.92 0.04 3.02
C ASN A 122 -25.00 -0.69 4.05
N PRO A 123 -24.90 -2.04 4.03
CA PRO A 123 -24.15 -2.79 5.04
C PRO A 123 -22.69 -2.34 5.20
N TYR A 124 -21.98 -2.07 4.10
CA TYR A 124 -20.59 -1.65 4.14
C TYR A 124 -20.45 -0.22 4.67
N ILE A 125 -21.33 0.70 4.25
CA ILE A 125 -21.32 2.09 4.74
C ILE A 125 -21.68 2.12 6.24
N LYS A 126 -22.64 1.30 6.69
CA LYS A 126 -23.00 1.13 8.10
C LYS A 126 -21.86 0.53 8.92
N GLN A 127 -21.11 -0.43 8.37
CA GLN A 127 -19.93 -1.00 9.02
C GLN A 127 -18.80 0.03 9.19
N VAL A 128 -18.53 0.84 8.15
CA VAL A 128 -17.54 1.92 8.24
C VAL A 128 -18.00 3.00 9.23
N TYR A 129 -19.28 3.39 9.23
CA TYR A 129 -19.86 4.27 10.24
C TYR A 129 -19.59 3.76 11.66
N LYS A 130 -19.87 2.47 11.90
CA LYS A 130 -19.62 1.84 13.20
C LYS A 130 -18.14 1.88 13.58
N LEU A 131 -17.22 1.57 12.66
CA LEU A 131 -15.78 1.65 12.94
C LEU A 131 -15.34 3.06 13.36
N TYR A 132 -15.80 4.12 12.68
CA TYR A 132 -15.50 5.50 13.08
C TYR A 132 -16.13 5.88 14.42
N TYR A 133 -17.35 5.42 14.69
CA TYR A 133 -18.07 5.68 15.94
C TYR A 133 -17.43 4.96 17.14
N ASP A 134 -17.18 3.65 17.04
CA ASP A 134 -16.54 2.83 18.06
C ASP A 134 -15.12 3.37 18.37
N SER A 135 -14.40 3.87 17.36
CA SER A 135 -13.09 4.53 17.54
C SER A 135 -13.20 5.87 18.27
N PHE A 136 -14.21 6.68 17.93
CA PHE A 136 -14.50 7.93 18.64
C PHE A 136 -14.84 7.67 20.11
N GLN A 137 -15.69 6.68 20.39
CA GLN A 137 -16.02 6.27 21.76
C GLN A 137 -14.78 5.73 22.51
N THR A 138 -13.94 4.95 21.83
CA THR A 138 -12.70 4.40 22.42
C THR A 138 -11.76 5.53 22.88
N ILE A 139 -11.45 6.51 22.02
CA ILE A 139 -10.52 7.60 22.38
C ILE A 139 -11.17 8.56 23.41
N THR A 140 -12.46 8.88 23.28
CA THR A 140 -13.15 9.76 24.24
C THR A 140 -13.45 9.11 25.59
N GLY A 141 -13.38 7.77 25.68
CA GLY A 141 -13.46 7.01 26.94
C GLY A 141 -12.17 7.02 27.76
N ILE A 142 -11.05 7.53 27.21
CA ILE A 142 -9.78 7.63 27.93
C ILE A 142 -9.85 8.83 28.88
N GLU A 143 -10.23 8.58 30.14
CA GLU A 143 -10.34 9.62 31.18
C GLU A 143 -8.98 10.19 31.60
N ASN A 144 -7.97 9.31 31.73
CA ASN A 144 -6.62 9.67 32.18
C ASN A 144 -5.88 10.54 31.16
N ASP A 145 -5.07 11.47 31.67
CA ASP A 145 -4.22 12.32 30.84
C ASP A 145 -2.82 11.73 30.66
N ILE A 146 -2.21 11.99 29.51
CA ILE A 146 -0.95 11.38 29.08
C ILE A 146 0.20 12.16 29.73
N ARG A 147 0.65 11.69 30.90
CA ARG A 147 1.61 12.38 31.77
C ARG A 147 3.00 11.77 31.69
N ASN A 148 3.09 10.48 31.46
CA ASN A 148 4.33 9.71 31.55
C ASN A 148 4.43 8.64 30.44
N ALA A 149 5.56 7.93 30.41
CA ALA A 149 5.84 6.93 29.38
C ALA A 149 4.87 5.74 29.38
N GLU A 150 4.36 5.31 30.54
CA GLU A 150 3.39 4.22 30.65
C GLU A 150 2.03 4.64 30.04
N ASP A 151 1.58 5.86 30.29
CA ASP A 151 0.35 6.41 29.67
C ASP A 151 0.50 6.53 28.14
N LEU A 152 1.71 6.86 27.66
CA LEU A 152 2.04 6.92 26.23
C LEU A 152 2.01 5.53 25.59
N ASP A 153 2.62 4.53 26.25
CA ASP A 153 2.67 3.15 25.79
C ASP A 153 1.25 2.52 25.73
N GLU A 154 0.38 2.78 26.72
CA GLU A 154 -1.03 2.38 26.70
C GLU A 154 -1.79 3.05 25.53
N PHE A 155 -1.65 4.37 25.38
CA PHE A 155 -2.31 5.11 24.31
C PHE A 155 -1.85 4.69 22.90
N ALA A 156 -0.55 4.46 22.71
CA ALA A 156 0.00 3.96 21.46
C ALA A 156 -0.54 2.55 21.13
N GLY A 157 -0.68 1.67 22.13
CA GLY A 157 -1.32 0.36 21.97
C GLY A 157 -2.77 0.45 21.51
N ILE A 158 -3.56 1.38 22.07
CA ILE A 158 -4.93 1.66 21.62
C ILE A 158 -4.92 2.16 20.17
N LEU A 159 -4.08 3.15 19.84
CA LEU A 159 -3.99 3.69 18.48
C LEU A 159 -3.59 2.63 17.45
N HIS A 160 -2.66 1.73 17.77
CA HIS A 160 -2.27 0.63 16.90
C HIS A 160 -3.47 -0.29 16.59
N GLY A 161 -4.27 -0.64 17.60
CA GLY A 161 -5.51 -1.40 17.42
C GLY A 161 -6.55 -0.68 16.54
N LEU A 162 -6.66 0.64 16.65
CA LEU A 162 -7.56 1.45 15.82
C LEU A 162 -7.06 1.58 14.37
N VAL A 163 -5.77 1.80 14.14
CA VAL A 163 -5.19 1.84 12.78
C VAL A 163 -5.37 0.48 12.08
N ALA A 164 -5.16 -0.62 12.80
CA ALA A 164 -5.35 -1.97 12.27
C ALA A 164 -6.82 -2.28 11.93
N SER A 165 -7.79 -1.88 12.77
CA SER A 165 -9.22 -2.11 12.49
C SER A 165 -9.76 -1.25 11.35
N HIS A 166 -9.13 -0.11 11.05
CA HIS A 166 -9.46 0.77 9.93
C HIS A 166 -8.81 0.39 8.59
N ALA A 167 -8.05 -0.71 8.51
CA ALA A 167 -7.37 -1.14 7.29
C ALA A 167 -8.34 -1.23 6.09
N ASP A 168 -9.46 -1.95 6.26
CA ASP A 168 -10.42 -2.25 5.19
C ASP A 168 -11.46 -1.14 4.93
N VAL A 169 -11.30 0.06 5.51
CA VAL A 169 -12.27 1.17 5.32
C VAL A 169 -12.41 1.60 3.85
N ILE A 170 -11.31 1.68 3.11
CA ILE A 170 -11.32 2.06 1.69
C ILE A 170 -12.07 1.03 0.83
N PRO A 171 -11.76 -0.28 0.85
CA PRO A 171 -12.53 -1.26 0.07
C PRO A 171 -14.00 -1.36 0.51
N MET A 172 -14.31 -1.23 1.80
CA MET A 172 -15.72 -1.18 2.25
C MET A 172 -16.47 0.04 1.72
N LEU A 173 -15.89 1.24 1.79
CA LEU A 173 -16.47 2.44 1.15
C LEU A 173 -16.63 2.23 -0.35
N SER A 174 -15.63 1.64 -1.01
CA SER A 174 -15.65 1.39 -2.45
C SER A 174 -16.82 0.49 -2.86
N GLN A 175 -17.01 -0.62 -2.13
CA GLN A 175 -18.10 -1.56 -2.36
C GLN A 175 -19.48 -0.94 -2.05
N GLY A 176 -19.62 -0.27 -0.91
CA GLY A 176 -20.88 0.36 -0.52
C GLY A 176 -21.33 1.47 -1.47
N PHE A 177 -20.40 2.29 -1.98
CA PHE A 177 -20.71 3.32 -2.96
C PHE A 177 -20.90 2.78 -4.39
N LEU A 178 -20.30 1.64 -4.75
CA LEU A 178 -20.62 0.91 -5.97
C LEU A 178 -22.08 0.43 -5.97
N GLU A 179 -22.54 -0.16 -4.86
CA GLU A 179 -23.94 -0.58 -4.68
C GLU A 179 -24.92 0.60 -4.61
N CYS A 180 -24.46 1.79 -4.22
CA CYS A 180 -25.29 2.98 -4.06
C CYS A 180 -25.32 3.95 -5.25
N GLN A 181 -24.67 3.65 -6.39
CA GLN A 181 -24.58 4.58 -7.54
C GLN A 181 -25.93 5.03 -8.10
N THR A 182 -26.97 4.18 -8.04
CA THR A 182 -28.32 4.51 -8.51
C THR A 182 -29.05 5.47 -7.55
N TYR A 183 -28.59 5.60 -6.32
CA TYR A 183 -29.27 6.34 -5.23
C TYR A 183 -28.57 7.64 -4.82
N MET A 184 -27.37 7.92 -5.36
CA MET A 184 -26.62 9.13 -5.08
C MET A 184 -25.84 9.58 -6.33
N PRO A 185 -25.90 10.87 -6.74
CA PRO A 185 -25.19 11.34 -7.92
C PRO A 185 -23.68 11.08 -7.84
N LYS A 186 -23.08 10.63 -8.96
CA LYS A 186 -21.63 10.37 -9.06
C LYS A 186 -20.75 11.54 -8.58
N ALA A 187 -21.19 12.77 -8.81
CA ALA A 187 -20.49 13.97 -8.34
C ALA A 187 -20.44 14.05 -6.81
N ASP A 188 -21.57 13.78 -6.14
CA ASP A 188 -21.68 13.83 -4.69
C ASP A 188 -20.93 12.66 -4.05
N ILE A 189 -21.02 11.46 -4.64
CA ILE A 189 -20.21 10.29 -4.25
C ILE A 189 -18.72 10.65 -4.30
N ARG A 190 -18.27 11.28 -5.39
CA ARG A 190 -16.87 11.69 -5.55
C ARG A 190 -16.44 12.71 -4.50
N VAL A 191 -17.23 13.75 -4.24
CA VAL A 191 -16.91 14.75 -3.21
C VAL A 191 -16.83 14.09 -1.83
N PHE A 192 -17.80 13.23 -1.49
CA PHE A 192 -17.80 12.50 -0.22
C PHE A 192 -16.57 11.60 -0.06
N LEU A 193 -16.23 10.80 -1.09
CA LEU A 193 -15.05 9.93 -1.06
C LEU A 193 -13.75 10.73 -0.98
N ASP A 194 -13.59 11.78 -1.78
CA ASP A 194 -12.41 12.67 -1.76
C ASP A 194 -12.19 13.24 -0.33
N GLU A 195 -13.25 13.70 0.34
CA GLU A 195 -13.18 14.17 1.74
C GLU A 195 -12.90 13.05 2.74
N MET A 196 -13.56 11.90 2.62
CA MET A 196 -13.36 10.75 3.52
C MET A 196 -11.92 10.22 3.46
N ILE A 197 -11.37 10.09 2.25
CA ILE A 197 -10.01 9.58 2.02
C ILE A 197 -8.98 10.58 2.56
N ARG A 198 -9.10 11.88 2.23
CA ARG A 198 -8.18 12.93 2.75
C ARG A 198 -8.16 12.97 4.28
N ALA A 199 -9.32 12.89 4.92
CA ALA A 199 -9.41 12.87 6.38
C ALA A 199 -8.87 11.56 6.99
N ARG A 200 -9.08 10.41 6.34
CA ARG A 200 -8.48 9.12 6.77
C ARG A 200 -6.96 9.18 6.71
N ILE A 201 -6.37 9.79 5.68
CA ILE A 201 -4.92 10.00 5.57
C ILE A 201 -4.41 10.81 6.78
N GLY A 202 -5.03 11.96 7.08
CA GLY A 202 -4.61 12.78 8.23
C GLY A 202 -4.81 12.10 9.59
N ILE A 203 -5.91 11.37 9.79
CA ILE A 203 -6.17 10.58 11.01
C ILE A 203 -5.10 9.49 11.17
N ARG A 204 -4.80 8.74 10.11
CA ARG A 204 -3.80 7.67 10.14
C ARG A 204 -2.39 8.24 10.37
N LEU A 205 -2.02 9.32 9.71
CA LEU A 205 -0.72 9.98 9.87
C LEU A 205 -0.48 10.45 11.32
N ILE A 206 -1.48 11.05 11.96
CA ILE A 206 -1.40 11.47 13.37
C ILE A 206 -1.26 10.26 14.31
N ALA A 207 -2.01 9.18 14.06
CA ALA A 207 -1.96 7.97 14.88
C ALA A 207 -0.64 7.20 14.71
N GLU A 208 -0.20 6.97 13.47
CA GLU A 208 1.08 6.31 13.17
C GLU A 208 2.27 7.12 13.69
N GLN A 209 2.21 8.45 13.69
CA GLN A 209 3.28 9.27 14.30
C GLN A 209 3.45 8.96 15.80
N VAL A 210 2.36 8.80 16.57
CA VAL A 210 2.46 8.41 17.99
C VAL A 210 3.02 7.00 18.15
N ILE A 211 2.60 6.06 17.29
CA ILE A 211 3.06 4.65 17.31
C ILE A 211 4.57 4.57 17.00
N SER A 212 5.02 5.17 15.90
CA SER A 212 6.43 5.11 15.49
C SER A 212 7.36 5.81 16.46
N LEU A 213 6.95 6.92 17.09
CA LEU A 213 7.77 7.59 18.12
C LEU A 213 7.93 6.74 19.39
N ARG A 214 6.93 5.90 19.69
CA ARG A 214 6.97 4.93 20.78
C ARG A 214 7.89 3.73 20.44
N GLU A 215 7.82 3.22 19.22
CA GLU A 215 8.71 2.16 18.72
C GLU A 215 10.19 2.60 18.68
N GLN A 216 10.48 3.80 18.16
CA GLN A 216 11.83 4.36 18.11
C GLN A 216 12.48 4.48 19.50
N ARG A 217 11.69 4.79 20.55
CA ARG A 217 12.16 4.81 21.93
C ARG A 217 12.59 3.42 22.43
N GLU A 218 11.81 2.38 22.15
CA GLU A 218 12.17 1.01 22.50
C GLU A 218 13.45 0.55 21.78
N GLU A 219 13.60 0.89 20.50
CA GLU A 219 14.81 0.59 19.71
C GLU A 219 16.05 1.28 20.28
N ASP A 220 15.95 2.55 20.69
CA ASP A 220 17.09 3.32 21.20
C ASP A 220 17.56 2.83 22.58
N ASP A 221 16.63 2.41 23.44
CA ASP A 221 16.93 1.78 24.74
C ASP A 221 17.52 0.36 24.56
N ALA A 222 17.05 -0.43 23.58
CA ALA A 222 17.49 -1.81 23.36
C ALA A 222 18.79 -1.93 22.53
N SER A 223 18.98 -1.09 21.50
CA SER A 223 20.04 -1.23 20.49
C SER A 223 21.13 -0.15 20.55
N GLY A 224 20.96 0.87 21.39
CA GLY A 224 21.98 1.89 21.63
C GLY A 224 22.03 3.04 20.60
N GLY A 225 20.89 3.38 19.98
CA GLY A 225 20.75 4.62 19.19
C GLY A 225 21.01 4.46 17.69
N ARG A 226 20.17 3.71 16.95
CA ARG A 226 20.45 3.37 15.54
C ARG A 226 19.29 3.41 14.54
N SER A 227 18.16 4.05 14.85
CA SER A 227 17.13 4.39 13.83
C SER A 227 17.59 5.56 12.93
N ARG A 228 18.72 5.37 12.22
CA ARG A 228 19.45 6.43 11.49
C ARG A 228 18.79 6.73 10.14
N GLY A 229 17.75 7.55 10.17
CA GLY A 229 17.10 8.08 8.96
C GLY A 229 15.62 8.39 9.12
N TYR A 230 14.96 7.87 10.16
CA TYR A 230 13.52 8.06 10.40
C TYR A 230 13.24 9.06 11.52
N VAL A 231 12.13 9.78 11.38
CA VAL A 231 11.62 10.80 12.31
C VAL A 231 10.11 10.54 12.43
N GLY A 232 9.74 9.61 13.32
CA GLY A 232 8.43 8.95 13.28
C GLY A 232 8.16 8.32 11.90
N VAL A 233 7.02 8.66 11.28
CA VAL A 233 6.58 8.09 9.98
C VAL A 233 7.36 8.61 8.76
N VAL A 234 8.21 9.63 8.91
CA VAL A 234 8.96 10.23 7.81
C VAL A 234 10.38 9.69 7.74
N ASN A 235 10.78 9.26 6.54
CA ASN A 235 12.17 8.97 6.22
C ASN A 235 12.83 10.23 5.66
N THR A 236 13.94 10.65 6.26
CA THR A 236 14.71 11.86 5.91
C THR A 236 15.68 11.68 4.74
N ALA A 237 15.89 10.44 4.31
CA ALA A 237 16.72 10.08 3.17
C ALA A 237 16.07 8.93 2.38
N LEU A 238 14.78 9.07 2.04
CA LEU A 238 14.07 8.07 1.26
C LEU A 238 14.64 8.03 -0.15
N GLN A 239 15.14 6.87 -0.58
CA GLN A 239 15.60 6.65 -1.95
C GLN A 239 14.44 6.10 -2.79
N PRO A 240 13.87 6.86 -3.75
CA PRO A 240 12.70 6.41 -4.50
C PRO A 240 12.97 5.16 -5.33
N ALA A 241 14.21 4.98 -5.82
CA ALA A 241 14.59 3.82 -6.62
C ALA A 241 14.46 2.50 -5.84
N GLU A 242 14.86 2.48 -4.55
CA GLU A 242 14.67 1.30 -3.68
C GLU A 242 13.19 0.96 -3.52
N LEU A 243 12.36 1.98 -3.24
CA LEU A 243 10.93 1.78 -3.03
C LEU A 243 10.22 1.33 -4.30
N VAL A 244 10.58 1.88 -5.47
CA VAL A 244 10.10 1.41 -6.77
C VAL A 244 10.46 -0.07 -6.98
N ARG A 245 11.68 -0.52 -6.63
CA ARG A 245 12.04 -1.94 -6.74
C ARG A 245 11.20 -2.84 -5.85
N THR A 246 10.97 -2.44 -4.59
CA THR A 246 10.10 -3.18 -3.67
C THR A 246 8.67 -3.29 -4.20
N CYS A 247 8.08 -2.18 -4.65
CA CYS A 247 6.75 -2.18 -5.26
C CYS A 247 6.70 -3.00 -6.56
N ALA A 248 7.73 -2.90 -7.41
CA ALA A 248 7.82 -3.62 -8.68
C ALA A 248 7.85 -5.14 -8.46
N ASN A 249 8.72 -5.63 -7.58
CA ASN A 249 8.81 -7.05 -7.24
C ASN A 249 7.45 -7.59 -6.75
N PHE A 250 6.82 -6.88 -5.81
CA PHE A 250 5.51 -7.26 -5.27
C PHE A 250 4.42 -7.31 -6.36
N VAL A 251 4.37 -6.33 -7.26
CA VAL A 251 3.38 -6.31 -8.35
C VAL A 251 3.70 -7.33 -9.45
N GLN A 252 4.98 -7.62 -9.72
CA GLN A 252 5.40 -8.69 -10.63
C GLN A 252 4.97 -10.07 -10.09
N GLU A 253 5.20 -10.36 -8.81
CA GLU A 253 4.73 -11.60 -8.17
C GLU A 253 3.20 -11.76 -8.29
N LEU A 254 2.45 -10.68 -8.07
CA LEU A 254 1.01 -10.68 -8.31
C LEU A 254 0.68 -10.97 -9.79
N CYS A 255 1.34 -10.29 -10.74
CA CYS A 255 1.14 -10.52 -12.16
C CYS A 255 1.46 -11.96 -12.60
N ASP A 256 2.52 -12.57 -12.08
CA ASP A 256 2.88 -13.96 -12.37
C ASP A 256 1.80 -14.93 -11.85
N VAL A 257 1.23 -14.67 -10.66
CA VAL A 257 0.11 -15.47 -10.10
C VAL A 257 -1.17 -15.32 -10.94
N ASN A 258 -1.47 -14.11 -11.44
CA ASN A 258 -2.73 -13.80 -12.12
C ASN A 258 -2.73 -14.05 -13.64
N TYR A 259 -1.57 -13.93 -14.28
CA TYR A 259 -1.42 -13.99 -15.74
C TYR A 259 -0.35 -14.99 -16.21
N GLY A 260 0.35 -15.66 -15.29
CA GLY A 260 1.42 -16.63 -15.59
C GLY A 260 2.73 -16.00 -16.08
N SER A 261 2.80 -14.67 -16.14
CA SER A 261 3.96 -13.90 -16.60
C SER A 261 3.79 -12.42 -16.25
N SER A 262 4.92 -11.69 -16.18
CA SER A 262 4.96 -10.26 -15.87
C SER A 262 5.91 -9.51 -16.81
N PRO A 263 5.73 -8.18 -17.00
CA PRO A 263 6.70 -7.34 -17.67
C PRO A 263 7.90 -7.07 -16.78
N GLU A 264 9.07 -6.87 -17.38
CA GLU A 264 10.23 -6.34 -16.66
C GLU A 264 9.96 -4.87 -16.24
N VAL A 265 10.48 -4.47 -15.08
CA VAL A 265 10.49 -3.06 -14.65
C VAL A 265 11.93 -2.54 -14.75
N VAL A 266 12.13 -1.47 -15.51
CA VAL A 266 13.45 -0.88 -15.76
C VAL A 266 13.51 0.51 -15.14
N ILE A 267 14.46 0.73 -14.24
CA ILE A 267 14.62 2.00 -13.51
C ILE A 267 15.81 2.79 -14.05
N ASN A 268 15.58 4.05 -14.41
CA ASN A 268 16.59 4.95 -14.97
C ASN A 268 16.47 6.39 -14.44
N GLY A 269 17.42 7.25 -14.83
CA GLY A 269 17.57 8.61 -14.30
C GLY A 269 18.39 8.66 -13.02
N GLN A 270 18.08 9.59 -12.13
CA GLN A 270 18.83 9.86 -10.89
C GLN A 270 18.46 8.85 -9.80
N THR A 271 18.94 7.60 -9.94
CA THR A 271 18.56 6.48 -9.05
C THR A 271 19.17 6.55 -7.65
N ASP A 272 20.19 7.39 -7.46
CA ASP A 272 20.82 7.78 -6.19
C ASP A 272 20.10 8.92 -5.45
N THR A 273 19.06 9.51 -6.05
CA THR A 273 18.18 10.52 -5.43
C THR A 273 17.74 10.10 -4.03
N THR A 274 17.90 10.99 -3.06
CA THR A 274 17.23 10.87 -1.75
C THR A 274 16.45 12.14 -1.43
N PHE A 275 15.30 11.99 -0.79
CA PHE A 275 14.47 13.11 -0.33
C PHE A 275 13.71 12.78 0.96
N THR A 276 13.28 13.80 1.70
CA THR A 276 12.46 13.62 2.90
C THR A 276 10.99 13.38 2.51
N TYR A 277 10.42 12.23 2.85
CA TYR A 277 9.01 11.89 2.55
C TYR A 277 8.42 10.83 3.50
N VAL A 278 7.10 10.63 3.46
CA VAL A 278 6.42 9.50 4.15
C VAL A 278 6.47 8.26 3.24
N PRO A 279 7.21 7.19 3.58
CA PRO A 279 7.41 6.06 2.66
C PRO A 279 6.10 5.36 2.29
N VAL A 280 5.26 5.03 3.27
CA VAL A 280 3.97 4.33 3.08
C VAL A 280 3.04 5.07 2.11
N HIS A 281 3.03 6.41 2.12
CA HIS A 281 2.24 7.20 1.18
C HIS A 281 2.75 7.07 -0.26
N LEU A 282 4.07 7.03 -0.46
CA LEU A 282 4.65 6.83 -1.78
C LEU A 282 4.48 5.38 -2.24
N GLU A 283 4.67 4.42 -1.34
CA GLU A 283 4.51 2.99 -1.61
C GLU A 283 3.10 2.67 -2.13
N TYR A 284 2.06 3.24 -1.50
CA TYR A 284 0.68 3.13 -1.98
C TYR A 284 0.52 3.62 -3.43
N ILE A 285 1.03 4.82 -3.73
CA ILE A 285 0.95 5.42 -5.07
C ILE A 285 1.67 4.52 -6.08
N LEU A 286 2.91 4.10 -5.77
CA LEU A 286 3.72 3.27 -6.66
C LEU A 286 3.06 1.92 -6.91
N CYS A 287 2.55 1.23 -5.89
CA CYS A 287 1.82 -0.02 -6.04
C CYS A 287 0.57 0.13 -6.93
N GLU A 288 -0.25 1.17 -6.73
CA GLU A 288 -1.42 1.41 -7.59
C GLU A 288 -1.03 1.73 -9.05
N LEU A 289 0.00 2.55 -9.28
CA LEU A 289 0.44 2.89 -10.63
C LEU A 289 1.09 1.71 -11.36
N LEU A 290 1.96 0.96 -10.68
CA LEU A 290 2.61 -0.24 -11.23
C LEU A 290 1.58 -1.34 -11.52
N LYS A 291 0.59 -1.59 -10.64
CA LYS A 291 -0.50 -2.55 -10.93
C LYS A 291 -1.20 -2.23 -12.24
N ASN A 292 -1.51 -0.96 -12.50
CA ASN A 292 -2.16 -0.53 -13.74
C ASN A 292 -1.24 -0.71 -14.97
N SER A 293 0.00 -0.23 -14.92
CA SER A 293 0.93 -0.30 -16.05
C SER A 293 1.39 -1.72 -16.40
N LEU A 294 1.67 -2.57 -15.41
CA LEU A 294 2.04 -3.97 -15.65
C LEU A 294 0.85 -4.75 -16.22
N ARG A 295 -0.34 -4.62 -15.62
CA ARG A 295 -1.58 -5.25 -16.10
C ARG A 295 -1.89 -4.86 -17.55
N ALA A 296 -1.88 -3.57 -17.87
CA ALA A 296 -2.17 -3.10 -19.23
C ALA A 296 -1.15 -3.65 -20.24
N THR A 297 0.13 -3.73 -19.87
CA THR A 297 1.19 -4.30 -20.70
C THR A 297 1.00 -5.79 -20.98
N VAL A 298 0.60 -6.58 -19.97
CA VAL A 298 0.31 -8.01 -20.13
C VAL A 298 -0.93 -8.23 -21.01
N GLU A 299 -2.05 -7.57 -20.68
CA GLU A 299 -3.32 -7.67 -21.42
C GLU A 299 -3.16 -7.28 -22.89
N GLN A 300 -2.45 -6.17 -23.17
CA GLN A 300 -2.18 -5.72 -24.54
C GLN A 300 -1.24 -6.68 -25.30
N SER A 301 -0.20 -7.20 -24.65
CA SER A 301 0.75 -8.12 -25.29
C SER A 301 0.07 -9.43 -25.70
N ALA A 302 -0.81 -9.95 -24.84
CA ALA A 302 -1.67 -11.09 -25.16
C ALA A 302 -2.63 -10.78 -26.33
N LYS A 303 -3.32 -9.63 -26.28
CA LYS A 303 -4.29 -9.19 -27.29
C LYS A 303 -3.69 -9.04 -28.70
N ILE A 304 -2.48 -8.51 -28.83
CA ILE A 304 -1.81 -8.34 -30.12
C ILE A 304 -0.95 -9.55 -30.52
N GLY A 305 -0.91 -10.60 -29.69
CA GLY A 305 -0.18 -11.83 -29.99
C GLY A 305 1.33 -11.66 -30.00
N ARG A 306 1.91 -10.80 -29.14
CA ARG A 306 3.35 -10.80 -28.86
C ARG A 306 3.71 -12.11 -28.16
N ARG A 307 3.93 -13.18 -28.93
CA ARG A 307 4.51 -14.43 -28.43
C ARG A 307 6.01 -14.22 -28.32
N GLY A 308 6.54 -14.36 -27.11
CA GLY A 308 7.96 -14.48 -26.91
C GLY A 308 8.54 -15.68 -27.67
N GLN A 309 9.82 -15.58 -28.04
CA GLN A 309 10.54 -16.71 -28.63
C GLN A 309 10.81 -17.75 -27.55
N VAL A 310 9.89 -18.71 -27.40
CA VAL A 310 10.19 -19.94 -26.67
C VAL A 310 11.36 -20.61 -27.37
N ILE A 311 12.56 -20.49 -26.78
CA ILE A 311 13.72 -21.26 -27.22
C ILE A 311 13.37 -22.72 -26.97
N ALA A 312 13.01 -23.43 -28.04
CA ALA A 312 12.69 -24.83 -27.97
C ALA A 312 13.95 -25.61 -27.58
N PHE A 313 14.09 -25.91 -26.29
CA PHE A 313 15.07 -26.88 -25.80
C PHE A 313 14.72 -28.25 -26.38
N GLY A 314 15.28 -28.55 -27.55
CA GLY A 314 15.04 -29.77 -28.29
C GLY A 314 15.53 -31.02 -27.57
N HIS A 315 14.71 -31.55 -26.67
CA HIS A 315 14.86 -32.91 -26.16
C HIS A 315 14.32 -33.88 -27.21
N GLY A 316 15.21 -34.35 -28.07
CA GLY A 316 14.92 -35.46 -28.97
C GLY A 316 14.82 -36.77 -28.19
N SER A 317 13.66 -37.43 -28.26
CA SER A 317 13.53 -38.88 -28.12
C SER A 317 12.32 -39.37 -28.91
N GLY A 318 12.52 -40.33 -29.82
CA GLY A 318 11.42 -41.21 -30.25
C GLY A 318 11.09 -42.23 -29.16
N GLY A 319 10.10 -43.12 -29.32
CA GLY A 319 9.15 -43.27 -30.42
C GLY A 319 8.64 -44.72 -30.52
N VAL A 320 7.32 -44.89 -30.67
CA VAL A 320 6.55 -46.14 -30.91
C VAL A 320 5.08 -45.73 -31.14
N LEU A 321 4.26 -46.27 -32.05
CA LEU A 321 4.38 -47.20 -33.20
C LEU A 321 3.84 -46.47 -34.46
N GLY A 322 3.77 -46.98 -35.70
CA GLY A 322 4.07 -48.29 -36.29
C GLY A 322 3.82 -48.23 -37.82
N ASP A 323 3.85 -49.39 -38.49
CA ASP A 323 3.52 -49.68 -39.89
C ASP A 323 4.44 -49.19 -41.04
N GLU A 324 5.19 -50.17 -41.55
CA GLU A 324 5.40 -50.53 -42.97
C GLU A 324 5.58 -49.43 -44.05
N ALA A 325 6.79 -49.34 -44.64
CA ALA A 325 7.10 -50.15 -45.84
C ALA A 325 8.46 -49.80 -46.49
N THR A 326 9.12 -50.85 -47.02
CA THR A 326 10.21 -50.84 -48.04
C THR A 326 11.52 -50.11 -47.75
N ALA A 327 12.61 -50.88 -47.71
CA ALA A 327 13.98 -50.40 -47.75
C ALA A 327 14.77 -50.99 -48.93
N ALA A 328 15.58 -50.14 -49.57
CA ALA A 328 16.80 -50.45 -50.30
C ALA A 328 17.73 -49.23 -50.11
N THR A 329 19.04 -49.31 -49.90
CA THR A 329 20.00 -50.38 -50.22
C THR A 329 21.18 -50.34 -49.22
N SER A 330 22.06 -51.34 -49.25
CA SER A 330 23.44 -51.40 -48.68
C SER A 330 24.11 -50.05 -48.32
N GLY A 331 24.88 -49.90 -47.24
CA GLY A 331 25.66 -50.88 -46.46
C GLY A 331 27.13 -50.43 -46.41
N GLY A 332 27.77 -50.41 -45.23
CA GLY A 332 29.15 -49.91 -45.08
C GLY A 332 29.61 -49.81 -43.62
N ASP A 333 30.43 -50.77 -43.19
CA ASP A 333 30.99 -50.91 -41.84
C ASP A 333 32.30 -50.12 -41.67
N GLN A 334 32.51 -49.41 -40.54
CA GLN A 334 33.71 -49.56 -39.66
C GLN A 334 33.88 -48.55 -38.49
N ARG A 335 33.79 -49.10 -37.26
CA ARG A 335 34.80 -49.08 -36.16
C ARG A 335 35.28 -47.79 -35.43
N ARG A 336 35.14 -47.89 -34.08
CA ARG A 336 35.96 -47.32 -32.95
C ARG A 336 35.68 -45.84 -32.61
N HIS A 337 35.71 -45.37 -31.34
CA HIS A 337 36.52 -45.79 -30.17
C HIS A 337 35.74 -45.93 -28.83
N ALA A 338 36.46 -46.20 -27.73
CA ALA A 338 35.97 -46.80 -26.48
C ALA A 338 35.43 -45.83 -25.40
N THR A 339 34.71 -46.40 -24.43
CA THR A 339 34.03 -45.77 -23.30
C THR A 339 34.82 -45.80 -21.98
N SER A 340 34.68 -44.76 -21.17
CA SER A 340 34.92 -44.72 -19.71
C SER A 340 34.25 -43.43 -19.18
N SER A 341 33.16 -43.47 -18.40
CA SER A 341 33.11 -43.63 -16.92
C SER A 341 33.99 -42.60 -16.17
N ARG A 342 33.51 -41.75 -15.24
CA ARG A 342 32.30 -41.72 -14.36
C ARG A 342 31.79 -40.26 -14.16
N PRO A 343 30.59 -40.04 -13.56
CA PRO A 343 30.01 -38.71 -13.30
C PRO A 343 30.51 -38.10 -11.96
N PRO A 344 30.09 -36.86 -11.61
CA PRO A 344 28.97 -36.79 -10.66
C PRO A 344 27.94 -35.66 -10.88
N SER A 345 26.69 -35.99 -10.50
CA SER A 345 25.60 -35.14 -9.97
C SER A 345 25.66 -33.60 -10.04
N SER A 346 24.59 -33.01 -10.58
CA SER A 346 24.03 -31.74 -10.08
C SER A 346 22.50 -31.76 -10.16
N SER A 347 21.85 -31.79 -9.00
CA SER A 347 20.43 -31.46 -8.85
C SER A 347 20.31 -29.98 -8.49
N SER A 348 19.59 -29.20 -9.30
CA SER A 348 19.20 -27.84 -8.93
C SER A 348 17.84 -27.51 -9.51
N SER A 349 16.87 -27.28 -8.63
CA SER A 349 15.55 -26.74 -8.94
C SER A 349 15.66 -25.31 -9.46
N SER A 350 15.01 -25.02 -10.58
CA SER A 350 14.88 -23.67 -11.13
C SER A 350 13.69 -22.93 -10.49
N SER A 351 13.99 -21.95 -9.63
CA SER A 351 13.03 -20.91 -9.24
C SER A 351 13.21 -19.73 -10.18
N SER A 352 12.14 -19.28 -10.84
CA SER A 352 12.16 -18.06 -11.64
C SER A 352 12.43 -16.86 -10.73
N SER A 353 13.45 -16.07 -11.06
CA SER A 353 13.78 -14.84 -10.34
C SER A 353 13.20 -13.64 -11.06
N SER A 354 12.34 -12.87 -10.40
CA SER A 354 11.85 -11.58 -10.90
C SER A 354 13.04 -10.66 -11.17
N ILE A 355 13.12 -10.12 -12.40
CA ILE A 355 14.19 -9.21 -12.82
C ILE A 355 13.66 -7.78 -12.77
N VAL A 356 14.39 -6.93 -12.04
CA VAL A 356 14.20 -5.47 -12.04
C VAL A 356 15.56 -4.84 -12.32
N THR A 357 15.70 -4.24 -13.48
CA THR A 357 16.98 -3.73 -13.98
C THR A 357 17.16 -2.25 -13.64
N VAL A 358 18.33 -1.91 -13.09
CA VAL A 358 18.74 -0.52 -12.82
C VAL A 358 19.79 -0.12 -13.84
N LEU A 359 19.54 0.95 -14.59
CA LEU A 359 20.44 1.41 -15.65
C LEU A 359 21.35 2.55 -15.20
N THR A 360 22.62 2.46 -15.58
CA THR A 360 23.53 3.59 -15.76
C THR A 360 23.46 4.07 -17.23
N ASP A 361 23.75 5.34 -17.50
CA ASP A 361 23.46 6.01 -18.79
C ASP A 361 23.98 5.30 -20.06
N ASP A 362 25.03 4.47 -19.97
CA ASP A 362 25.66 3.79 -21.11
C ASP A 362 24.90 2.54 -21.66
N ALA A 363 23.81 2.08 -21.01
CA ALA A 363 23.19 0.76 -21.27
C ALA A 363 21.81 0.77 -21.97
N LEU A 364 21.36 1.92 -22.49
CA LEU A 364 19.95 2.14 -22.88
C LEU A 364 19.42 1.36 -24.11
N ASP A 365 20.28 0.76 -24.94
CA ASP A 365 19.91 0.25 -26.27
C ASP A 365 19.49 -1.24 -26.29
N GLU A 366 19.91 -2.05 -25.31
CA GLU A 366 19.56 -3.48 -25.25
C GLU A 366 18.24 -3.76 -24.49
N THR A 367 17.86 -2.91 -23.54
CA THR A 367 16.76 -3.20 -22.60
C THR A 367 15.36 -2.76 -23.07
N GLN A 368 15.19 -2.21 -24.27
CA GLN A 368 13.86 -1.89 -24.83
C GLN A 368 13.19 -3.10 -25.53
N GLN A 369 13.88 -4.23 -25.62
CA GLN A 369 13.34 -5.43 -26.26
C GLN A 369 12.29 -6.12 -25.38
N PRO A 370 11.23 -6.72 -25.95
CA PRO A 370 10.31 -7.54 -25.18
C PRO A 370 11.01 -8.73 -24.53
N ASN A 371 10.60 -9.09 -23.31
CA ASN A 371 11.12 -10.24 -22.58
C ASN A 371 10.73 -11.59 -23.24
N GLU A 372 11.13 -12.71 -22.64
CA GLU A 372 10.88 -14.07 -23.18
C GLU A 372 9.40 -14.45 -23.30
N TYR A 373 8.49 -13.66 -22.72
CA TYR A 373 7.03 -13.80 -22.85
C TYR A 373 6.43 -12.87 -23.92
N GLY A 374 7.22 -11.91 -24.43
CA GLY A 374 6.78 -10.89 -25.38
C GLY A 374 6.28 -9.60 -24.73
N HIS A 375 6.52 -9.39 -23.43
CA HIS A 375 6.18 -8.13 -22.75
C HIS A 375 7.30 -7.10 -22.92
N PRO A 376 7.05 -5.91 -23.49
CA PRO A 376 8.00 -4.80 -23.38
C PRO A 376 8.13 -4.36 -21.92
N PRO A 377 9.26 -3.74 -21.53
CA PRO A 377 9.46 -3.26 -20.17
C PRO A 377 8.49 -2.13 -19.81
N VAL A 378 8.21 -1.99 -18.51
CA VAL A 378 7.66 -0.77 -17.92
C VAL A 378 8.83 0.07 -17.43
N GLU A 379 9.00 1.27 -17.99
CA GLU A 379 10.10 2.18 -17.69
C GLU A 379 9.72 3.10 -16.51
N VAL A 380 10.59 3.19 -15.50
CA VAL A 380 10.46 4.15 -14.39
C VAL A 380 11.65 5.12 -14.39
N THR A 381 11.40 6.37 -14.77
CA THR A 381 12.40 7.44 -14.75
C THR A 381 12.28 8.27 -13.48
N ILE A 382 13.36 8.40 -12.71
CA ILE A 382 13.44 9.26 -11.53
C ILE A 382 14.24 10.52 -11.87
N ALA A 383 13.71 11.69 -11.51
CA ALA A 383 14.40 12.97 -11.64
C ALA A 383 14.19 13.83 -10.38
N GLN A 384 15.25 14.48 -9.91
CA GLN A 384 15.23 15.38 -8.77
C GLN A 384 15.48 16.83 -9.23
N SER A 385 14.63 17.74 -8.75
CA SER A 385 14.83 19.19 -8.80
C SER A 385 15.13 19.72 -7.40
N GLU A 386 15.26 21.04 -7.24
CA GLU A 386 15.64 21.67 -5.96
C GLU A 386 14.67 21.33 -4.80
N HIS A 387 13.36 21.23 -5.08
CA HIS A 387 12.32 20.97 -4.06
C HIS A 387 11.33 19.84 -4.44
N GLU A 388 11.42 19.28 -5.64
CA GLU A 388 10.49 18.24 -6.12
C GLU A 388 11.23 17.03 -6.69
N VAL A 389 10.76 15.83 -6.33
CA VAL A 389 11.11 14.57 -7.03
C VAL A 389 9.98 14.25 -8.00
N THR A 390 10.34 13.99 -9.26
CA THR A 390 9.42 13.50 -10.29
C THR A 390 9.73 12.03 -10.58
N ILE A 391 8.72 11.19 -10.52
CA ILE A 391 8.76 9.79 -10.95
C ILE A 391 7.84 9.67 -12.17
N ARG A 392 8.40 9.29 -13.31
CA ARG A 392 7.63 8.94 -14.51
C ARG A 392 7.56 7.43 -14.64
N ILE A 393 6.35 6.87 -14.65
CA ILE A 393 6.10 5.45 -14.96
C ILE A 393 5.53 5.41 -16.37
N ARG A 394 6.09 4.56 -17.24
CA ARG A 394 5.75 4.51 -18.66
C ARG A 394 5.58 3.06 -19.11
N ASP A 395 4.47 2.80 -19.78
CA ASP A 395 4.11 1.48 -20.30
C ASP A 395 3.87 1.47 -21.81
N GLN A 396 3.75 0.26 -22.35
CA GLN A 396 3.29 -0.01 -23.71
C GLN A 396 2.00 -0.86 -23.67
N GLY A 397 1.10 -0.51 -22.75
CA GLY A 397 -0.16 -1.21 -22.48
C GLY A 397 -1.31 -0.90 -23.45
N GLY A 398 -1.01 -0.35 -24.62
CA GLY A 398 -2.01 -0.02 -25.65
C GLY A 398 -2.74 1.32 -25.44
N GLY A 399 -2.54 1.97 -24.29
CA GLY A 399 -3.08 3.30 -24.02
C GLY A 399 -4.57 3.31 -23.64
N ILE A 400 -5.09 4.50 -23.38
CA ILE A 400 -6.48 4.77 -23.00
C ILE A 400 -7.14 5.62 -24.09
N SER A 401 -8.27 5.15 -24.62
CA SER A 401 -9.02 5.88 -25.66
C SER A 401 -9.63 7.19 -25.15
N ARG A 402 -9.76 8.16 -26.06
CA ARG A 402 -10.19 9.54 -25.73
C ARG A 402 -11.56 9.63 -25.05
N GLU A 403 -12.45 8.67 -25.33
CA GLU A 403 -13.79 8.49 -24.74
C GLU A 403 -13.79 7.97 -23.28
N HIS A 404 -12.66 7.40 -22.83
CA HIS A 404 -12.46 6.86 -21.48
C HIS A 404 -11.51 7.71 -20.64
N PHE A 405 -10.67 8.53 -21.26
CA PHE A 405 -9.64 9.31 -20.59
C PHE A 405 -10.15 10.16 -19.41
N ASP A 406 -11.26 10.87 -19.57
CA ASP A 406 -11.82 11.69 -18.47
C ASP A 406 -12.42 10.82 -17.33
N LYS A 407 -12.81 9.58 -17.64
CA LYS A 407 -13.48 8.64 -16.73
C LYS A 407 -12.51 7.85 -15.86
N VAL A 408 -11.23 7.71 -16.23
CA VAL A 408 -10.25 6.92 -15.43
C VAL A 408 -9.97 7.48 -14.03
N PHE A 409 -10.44 8.70 -13.78
CA PHE A 409 -10.42 9.37 -12.48
C PHE A 409 -11.80 9.50 -11.81
N GLU A 410 -12.84 8.89 -12.36
CA GLU A 410 -14.09 8.63 -11.65
C GLU A 410 -13.92 7.41 -10.74
N TYR A 411 -14.46 7.49 -9.53
CA TYR A 411 -14.61 6.32 -8.69
C TYR A 411 -15.52 5.28 -9.35
N SER A 412 -15.23 4.01 -9.10
CA SER A 412 -15.95 2.87 -9.69
C SER A 412 -15.80 2.69 -11.21
N PHE A 413 -14.97 3.49 -11.89
CA PHE A 413 -14.67 3.26 -13.30
C PHE A 413 -13.57 2.21 -13.43
N THR A 414 -13.87 1.11 -14.13
CA THR A 414 -12.91 0.06 -14.46
C THR A 414 -13.15 -0.44 -15.88
N THR A 415 -12.08 -0.86 -16.55
CA THR A 415 -12.12 -1.54 -17.86
C THR A 415 -12.25 -3.05 -17.74
N VAL A 416 -12.21 -3.59 -16.51
CA VAL A 416 -12.57 -4.98 -16.20
C VAL A 416 -14.06 -5.15 -16.44
N LYS A 417 -14.46 -6.18 -17.20
CA LYS A 417 -15.86 -6.57 -17.26
C LYS A 417 -16.22 -7.26 -15.94
N ASN A 418 -17.26 -6.78 -15.26
CA ASN A 418 -17.90 -7.58 -14.22
C ASN A 418 -18.60 -8.75 -14.92
N GLU A 419 -18.23 -9.99 -14.58
CA GLU A 419 -18.84 -11.20 -15.15
C GLU A 419 -20.35 -11.31 -14.84
N ASN A 420 -20.86 -10.49 -13.90
CA ASN A 420 -22.27 -10.37 -13.55
C ASN A 420 -23.15 -9.58 -14.55
N GLU A 421 -22.58 -8.95 -15.59
CA GLU A 421 -23.35 -8.19 -16.59
C GLU A 421 -23.71 -8.99 -17.85
N GLN A 422 -23.30 -10.26 -17.94
CA GLN A 422 -23.75 -11.20 -18.95
C GLN A 422 -24.26 -12.48 -18.25
N ASP A 423 -25.28 -13.10 -18.84
CA ASP A 423 -25.92 -14.35 -18.40
C ASP A 423 -26.96 -14.25 -17.26
N ALA A 424 -28.01 -13.48 -17.54
CA ALA A 424 -29.35 -13.70 -16.97
C ALA A 424 -30.10 -14.86 -17.68
N ASP A 425 -29.43 -16.00 -17.85
CA ASP A 425 -30.04 -17.31 -18.13
C ASP A 425 -29.05 -18.38 -17.64
N GLY A 426 -29.55 -19.37 -16.89
CA GLY A 426 -28.69 -20.11 -15.95
C GLY A 426 -27.98 -21.34 -16.54
N ASP A 427 -26.75 -21.56 -16.08
CA ASP A 427 -26.33 -22.87 -15.59
C ASP A 427 -25.20 -22.72 -14.53
N LEU A 428 -25.23 -23.50 -13.45
CA LEU A 428 -24.15 -23.48 -12.45
C LEU A 428 -22.96 -24.30 -12.97
N HIS A 429 -21.96 -23.64 -13.55
CA HIS A 429 -20.66 -24.26 -13.79
C HIS A 429 -19.64 -23.80 -12.74
N GLU A 430 -19.42 -24.64 -11.71
CA GLU A 430 -18.33 -24.43 -10.75
C GLU A 430 -16.97 -24.48 -11.47
N THR A 431 -16.21 -23.38 -11.42
CA THR A 431 -14.82 -23.38 -11.90
C THR A 431 -13.93 -24.16 -10.92
N PRO A 432 -13.06 -25.11 -11.33
CA PRO A 432 -12.53 -26.15 -10.43
C PRO A 432 -11.42 -25.73 -9.44
N TYR A 433 -11.21 -24.44 -9.19
CA TYR A 433 -10.17 -23.94 -8.28
C TYR A 433 -10.69 -22.74 -7.47
N GLY A 434 -10.82 -22.92 -6.16
CA GLY A 434 -11.33 -21.90 -5.22
C GLY A 434 -10.31 -20.78 -4.91
N VAL A 435 -10.07 -19.89 -5.87
CA VAL A 435 -9.07 -18.81 -5.77
C VAL A 435 -9.44 -17.73 -4.73
N ASP A 436 -10.73 -17.59 -4.39
CA ASP A 436 -11.28 -16.58 -3.48
C ASP A 436 -10.70 -16.58 -2.06
N ASN A 437 -10.23 -17.74 -1.59
CA ASN A 437 -9.80 -17.90 -0.20
C ASN A 437 -8.33 -17.55 0.04
N ILE A 438 -7.47 -17.63 -0.99
CA ILE A 438 -6.05 -17.24 -0.88
C ILE A 438 -5.90 -15.73 -1.11
N PHE A 439 -6.71 -15.17 -2.02
CA PHE A 439 -6.71 -13.74 -2.34
C PHE A 439 -6.91 -12.82 -1.12
N LYS A 440 -7.72 -13.25 -0.13
CA LYS A 440 -7.98 -12.50 1.11
C LYS A 440 -6.76 -12.40 2.04
N GLY A 441 -5.79 -13.31 1.95
CA GLY A 441 -4.60 -13.29 2.81
C GLY A 441 -3.61 -12.21 2.41
N VAL A 442 -3.11 -12.30 1.17
CA VAL A 442 -2.12 -11.36 0.62
C VAL A 442 -2.71 -9.96 0.47
N SER A 443 -3.98 -9.85 0.04
CA SER A 443 -4.67 -8.55 -0.04
C SER A 443 -4.89 -7.91 1.34
N ARG A 444 -5.07 -8.68 2.43
CA ARG A 444 -5.16 -8.10 3.78
C ARG A 444 -3.83 -7.56 4.27
N LEU A 445 -2.72 -8.25 4.00
CA LEU A 445 -1.40 -7.75 4.38
C LEU A 445 -1.07 -6.45 3.63
N ALA A 446 -1.36 -6.42 2.33
CA ALA A 446 -1.29 -5.20 1.52
C ALA A 446 -2.21 -4.09 2.05
N MET A 447 -3.48 -4.37 2.39
CA MET A 447 -4.41 -3.36 2.94
C MET A 447 -4.00 -2.86 4.34
N GLN A 448 -3.41 -3.71 5.19
CA GLN A 448 -2.88 -3.31 6.51
C GLN A 448 -1.68 -2.36 6.37
N ALA A 449 -0.73 -2.71 5.51
CA ALA A 449 0.39 -1.85 5.12
C ALA A 449 -0.04 -0.62 4.28
N GLY A 450 -1.30 -0.57 3.83
CA GLY A 450 -1.82 0.55 3.05
C GLY A 450 -1.34 0.57 1.61
N LEU A 451 -1.17 -0.60 0.97
CA LEU A 451 -0.64 -0.84 -0.39
C LEU A 451 -1.72 -1.15 -1.45
N GLY A 452 -3.00 -1.10 -1.03
CA GLY A 452 -4.15 -1.31 -1.89
C GLY A 452 -4.46 -2.77 -2.20
N GLY A 453 -5.56 -2.97 -2.91
CA GLY A 453 -6.15 -4.29 -3.16
C GLY A 453 -5.58 -5.03 -4.37
N PRO A 454 -6.30 -6.05 -4.86
CA PRO A 454 -5.86 -6.89 -5.98
C PRO A 454 -5.55 -6.11 -7.26
N ILE A 455 -4.76 -6.73 -8.16
CA ILE A 455 -4.25 -6.12 -9.42
C ILE A 455 -5.35 -5.47 -10.25
N ALA A 456 -6.47 -6.16 -10.35
CA ALA A 456 -7.72 -5.64 -10.88
C ALA A 456 -8.68 -5.47 -9.69
N GLY A 457 -9.24 -4.27 -9.55
CA GLY A 457 -10.13 -3.94 -8.43
C GLY A 457 -11.28 -3.03 -8.87
N LEU A 458 -12.01 -2.52 -7.88
CA LEU A 458 -13.27 -1.78 -8.04
C LEU A 458 -13.17 -0.43 -8.80
N GLY A 459 -12.05 -0.08 -9.44
CA GLY A 459 -11.91 1.21 -10.13
C GLY A 459 -11.62 2.41 -9.21
N PHE A 460 -10.80 2.19 -8.18
CA PHE A 460 -10.49 3.20 -7.15
C PHE A 460 -9.00 3.65 -7.13
N GLY A 461 -8.09 2.88 -7.72
CA GLY A 461 -6.64 3.10 -7.64
C GLY A 461 -6.17 4.49 -8.11
N LEU A 462 -6.46 4.86 -9.36
CA LEU A 462 -6.04 6.16 -9.93
C LEU A 462 -6.64 7.39 -9.20
N PRO A 463 -7.95 7.42 -8.83
CA PRO A 463 -8.48 8.46 -7.95
C PRO A 463 -7.73 8.60 -6.62
N LEU A 464 -7.43 7.48 -5.93
CA LEU A 464 -6.75 7.52 -4.64
C LEU A 464 -5.28 7.91 -4.77
N ALA A 465 -4.54 7.31 -5.69
CA ALA A 465 -3.15 7.66 -5.98
C ALA A 465 -2.98 9.17 -6.22
N ARG A 466 -3.93 9.79 -6.93
CA ARG A 466 -3.97 11.25 -7.12
C ARG A 466 -4.19 12.02 -5.82
N ILE A 467 -5.04 11.54 -4.91
CA ILE A 467 -5.25 12.18 -3.59
C ILE A 467 -3.99 12.10 -2.74
N TYR A 468 -3.35 10.93 -2.64
CA TYR A 468 -2.11 10.77 -1.89
C TYR A 468 -0.99 11.65 -2.44
N ALA A 469 -0.84 11.74 -3.77
CA ALA A 469 0.12 12.64 -4.42
C ALA A 469 -0.15 14.12 -4.10
N GLN A 470 -1.42 14.53 -4.10
CA GLN A 470 -1.82 15.91 -3.78
C GLN A 470 -1.77 16.25 -2.29
N TYR A 471 -1.77 15.25 -1.40
CA TYR A 471 -1.88 15.47 0.05
C TYR A 471 -0.72 16.32 0.60
N PHE A 472 0.51 16.06 0.14
CA PHE A 472 1.70 16.86 0.46
C PHE A 472 2.03 17.91 -0.62
N GLY A 473 1.01 18.40 -1.34
CA GLY A 473 1.16 19.48 -2.32
C GLY A 473 1.83 19.09 -3.64
N GLY A 474 1.99 17.78 -3.91
CA GLY A 474 2.43 17.24 -5.19
C GLY A 474 1.32 17.17 -6.24
N SER A 475 1.59 16.49 -7.36
CA SER A 475 0.62 16.28 -8.43
C SER A 475 0.80 14.94 -9.15
N MET A 476 -0.22 14.53 -9.90
CA MET A 476 -0.17 13.33 -10.73
C MET A 476 -0.84 13.64 -12.07
N HIS A 477 -0.12 13.43 -13.16
CA HIS A 477 -0.59 13.69 -14.52
C HIS A 477 -0.43 12.45 -15.39
N LEU A 478 -1.51 12.05 -16.06
CA LEU A 478 -1.52 10.94 -17.01
C LEU A 478 -1.49 11.50 -18.44
N ILE A 479 -0.66 10.93 -19.30
CA ILE A 479 -0.66 11.16 -20.74
C ILE A 479 -0.89 9.80 -21.42
N SER A 480 -1.91 9.73 -22.28
CA SER A 480 -2.24 8.52 -23.03
C SER A 480 -1.84 8.68 -24.49
N LEU A 481 -1.16 7.67 -25.04
CA LEU A 481 -0.98 7.47 -26.46
C LEU A 481 -1.83 6.26 -26.88
N ASP A 482 -3.07 6.54 -27.30
CA ASP A 482 -4.05 5.53 -27.74
C ASP A 482 -3.48 4.65 -28.87
N GLY A 483 -3.52 3.33 -28.69
CA GLY A 483 -2.86 2.34 -29.52
C GLY A 483 -1.42 1.98 -29.13
N HIS A 484 -0.79 2.72 -28.20
CA HIS A 484 0.61 2.51 -27.77
C HIS A 484 0.74 2.20 -26.28
N GLY A 485 0.39 3.14 -25.39
CA GLY A 485 0.67 3.04 -23.95
C GLY A 485 0.42 4.35 -23.19
N CYS A 486 0.78 4.37 -21.90
CA CYS A 486 0.63 5.54 -21.04
C CYS A 486 1.97 6.01 -20.45
N ASP A 487 2.11 7.32 -20.25
CA ASP A 487 3.14 7.96 -19.42
C ASP A 487 2.42 8.61 -18.21
N ILE A 488 2.76 8.23 -16.98
CA ILE A 488 2.25 8.82 -15.73
C ILE A 488 3.38 9.58 -15.05
N PHE A 489 3.18 10.88 -14.85
CA PHE A 489 4.10 11.78 -14.16
C PHE A 489 3.60 12.06 -12.75
N LEU A 490 4.25 11.45 -11.76
CA LEU A 490 4.06 11.71 -10.34
C LEU A 490 5.08 12.77 -9.89
N LYS A 491 4.61 13.90 -9.37
CA LYS A 491 5.44 14.95 -8.78
C LYS A 491 5.21 14.98 -7.27
N LEU A 492 6.29 14.92 -6.51
CA LEU A 492 6.27 14.90 -5.05
C LEU A 492 7.13 16.04 -4.55
N LYS A 493 6.56 16.87 -3.67
CA LYS A 493 7.35 17.88 -2.96
C LYS A 493 8.13 17.23 -1.85
N GLN A 494 9.37 17.67 -1.66
CA GLN A 494 10.15 17.29 -0.50
C GLN A 494 9.47 17.82 0.77
N ILE A 495 9.46 17.02 1.82
CA ILE A 495 9.04 17.46 3.15
C ILE A 495 10.20 18.28 3.76
N ASP A 496 10.20 19.57 3.45
CA ASP A 496 11.15 20.57 3.94
C ASP A 496 10.42 21.84 4.42
N GLU A 497 11.17 22.92 4.69
CA GLU A 497 10.62 24.17 5.20
C GLU A 497 9.65 24.88 4.21
N THR A 498 9.62 24.47 2.94
CA THR A 498 8.64 24.98 1.95
C THR A 498 7.24 24.39 2.11
N LEU A 499 7.10 23.29 2.88
CA LEU A 499 5.83 22.71 3.31
C LEU A 499 5.44 23.09 4.76
N ASP A 500 6.12 24.08 5.35
CA ASP A 500 5.83 24.54 6.72
C ASP A 500 4.40 25.04 6.90
N ASP A 501 3.80 25.67 5.88
CA ASP A 501 2.40 26.15 5.93
C ASP A 501 1.36 25.07 5.55
N LEU A 502 1.80 23.85 5.22
CA LEU A 502 0.87 22.77 4.86
C LEU A 502 0.11 22.28 6.09
N GLN A 503 -1.20 22.51 6.08
CA GLN A 503 -2.11 22.15 7.15
C GLN A 503 -2.62 20.73 6.99
N ILE A 504 -2.25 19.86 7.95
CA ILE A 504 -2.66 18.46 8.07
C ILE A 504 -3.96 18.35 8.84
#